data_AF-A0A6S6PP21-F1
#
_entry.id   AF-A0A6S6PP21-F1
#
_cell.length_a   1.000
_cell.length_b   1.000
_cell.length_c   1.000
_cell.angle_alpha   90.00
_cell.angle_beta   90.00
_cell.angle_gamma   90.00
#
_symmetry.space_group_name_H-M   'P 1'
#
loop_
_entity.id
_entity.type
_entity.pdbx_description
1 polymer ?
#
loop_
_entity_poly.entity_id
_entity_poly.type
_entity_poly.pdbx_seq_one_letter_code
_entity_poly.pdbx_strand_id
1 'polypeptide(L)'
;MSAYKTLREAIEKKSAVNFTLSGKAQSGSPHALGKGDNVEKVLMYRGEDAHEKRVPPQGEWSCIAVSDLSDVELAPGVPFHVGHPPEKHRAEIREVDIELG
;
A
#
# COMPACT_ATOMS: atom_id res chain seq x y z
N MET A 1 15.49 8.63 -0.27
CA MET A 1 15.17 7.40 0.49
C MET A 1 14.61 6.39 -0.49
N SER A 2 14.77 5.07 -0.31
CA SER A 2 14.20 4.10 -1.25
C SER A 2 12.70 3.91 -0.97
N ALA A 3 11.90 3.61 -2.00
CA ALA A 3 10.47 3.33 -1.87
C ALA A 3 10.17 2.31 -0.77
N TYR A 4 10.95 1.23 -0.72
CA TYR A 4 10.86 0.21 0.33
C TYR A 4 10.99 0.79 1.75
N LYS A 5 11.97 1.69 1.99
CA LYS A 5 12.15 2.33 3.31
C LYS A 5 10.98 3.24 3.68
N THR A 6 10.49 4.03 2.73
CA THR A 6 9.31 4.89 2.95
C THR A 6 8.08 4.05 3.28
N LEU A 7 7.85 2.93 2.59
CA LEU A 7 6.73 2.03 2.86
C LEU A 7 6.84 1.36 4.23
N ARG A 8 8.04 0.94 4.63
CA ARG A 8 8.29 0.41 5.97
C ARG A 8 7.92 1.44 7.05
N GLU A 9 8.43 2.66 6.90
CA GLU A 9 8.15 3.77 7.82
C GLU A 9 6.64 4.09 7.88
N ALA A 10 5.96 4.05 6.73
CA ALA A 10 4.52 4.26 6.64
C ALA A 10 3.73 3.21 7.44
N ILE A 11 4.11 1.93 7.35
CA ILE A 11 3.48 0.84 8.11
C ILE A 11 3.72 1.02 9.61
N GLU A 12 4.96 1.32 10.01
CA GLU A 12 5.33 1.55 11.42
C GLU A 12 4.54 2.71 12.03
N LYS A 13 4.30 3.78 11.25
CA LYS A 13 3.58 4.98 11.68
C LYS A 13 2.07 4.91 11.46
N LYS A 14 1.55 3.84 10.84
CA LYS A 14 0.15 3.75 10.37
C LYS A 14 -0.23 4.98 9.55
N SER A 15 0.64 5.37 8.61
CA SER A 15 0.50 6.56 7.76
C SER A 15 0.29 6.16 6.31
N ALA A 16 -0.59 6.88 5.61
CA ALA A 16 -0.80 6.66 4.18
C ALA A 16 0.43 7.12 3.38
N VAL A 17 0.53 6.65 2.14
CA VAL A 17 1.54 7.10 1.18
C VAL A 17 0.89 7.62 -0.09
N ASN A 18 1.53 8.60 -0.72
CA ASN A 18 1.33 8.91 -2.13
C ASN A 18 2.37 8.14 -2.95
N PHE A 19 1.98 7.72 -4.14
CA PHE A 19 2.87 7.05 -5.07
C PHE A 19 2.34 7.15 -6.50
N THR A 20 3.21 6.87 -7.45
CA THR A 20 2.83 6.66 -8.85
C THR A 20 2.86 5.16 -9.13
N LEU A 21 1.76 4.62 -9.68
CA LEU A 21 1.66 3.25 -10.16
C LEU A 21 1.16 3.27 -11.61
N SER A 22 1.89 2.62 -12.51
CA SER A 22 1.55 2.60 -13.95
C SER A 22 1.33 4.01 -14.53
N GLY A 23 2.13 4.99 -14.09
CA GLY A 23 2.06 6.38 -14.53
C GLY A 23 0.91 7.21 -13.95
N LYS A 24 0.12 6.67 -13.01
CA LYS A 24 -0.96 7.38 -12.34
C LYS A 24 -0.62 7.64 -10.88
N ALA A 25 -0.75 8.90 -10.45
CA ALA A 25 -0.66 9.26 -9.05
C ALA A 25 -1.84 8.66 -8.27
N GLN A 26 -1.54 7.99 -7.17
CA GLN A 26 -2.48 7.33 -6.28
C GLN A 26 -2.06 7.55 -4.82
N SER A 27 -2.98 7.31 -3.91
CA SER A 27 -2.69 7.19 -2.48
C SER A 27 -3.12 5.81 -1.98
N GLY A 28 -2.51 5.37 -0.88
CA GLY A 28 -2.81 4.07 -0.31
C GLY A 28 -2.30 3.90 1.11
N SER A 29 -2.86 2.90 1.78
CA SER A 29 -2.51 2.50 3.14
C SER A 29 -1.72 1.19 3.08
N PRO A 30 -0.39 1.22 3.25
CA PRO A 30 0.43 0.01 3.20
C PRO A 30 0.21 -0.80 4.48
N HIS A 31 0.00 -2.11 4.35
CA HIS A 31 -0.33 -3.01 5.45
C HIS A 31 0.73 -4.07 5.73
N ALA A 32 1.42 -4.54 4.70
CA ALA A 32 2.53 -5.47 4.87
C ALA A 32 3.59 -5.21 3.81
N LEU A 33 4.84 -5.47 4.16
CA LEU A 33 6.00 -5.35 3.29
C LEU A 33 6.88 -6.58 3.49
N GLY A 34 7.40 -7.11 2.40
CA GLY A 34 8.21 -8.31 2.44
C GLY A 34 8.63 -8.77 1.07
N LYS A 35 8.85 -10.07 0.92
CA LYS A 35 9.22 -10.70 -0.35
C LYS A 35 8.28 -11.82 -0.73
N GLY A 36 8.02 -11.91 -2.03
CA GLY A 36 7.30 -13.01 -2.66
C GLY A 36 7.87 -13.28 -4.03
N ASP A 37 8.14 -14.55 -4.35
CA ASP A 37 8.78 -14.94 -5.60
C ASP A 37 10.12 -14.21 -5.86
N ASN A 38 10.90 -13.98 -4.78
CA ASN A 38 12.14 -13.20 -4.76
C ASN A 38 12.01 -11.71 -5.16
N VAL A 39 10.79 -11.19 -5.21
CA VAL A 39 10.49 -9.77 -5.49
C VAL A 39 10.04 -9.09 -4.20
N GLU A 40 10.54 -7.88 -3.95
CA GLU A 40 10.05 -7.03 -2.86
C GLU A 40 8.61 -6.61 -3.17
N LYS A 41 7.69 -6.88 -2.26
CA LYS A 41 6.26 -6.64 -2.43
C LYS A 41 5.67 -5.89 -1.25
N VAL A 42 4.68 -5.04 -1.54
CA VAL A 42 3.85 -4.36 -0.56
C VAL A 42 2.40 -4.75 -0.74
N LEU A 43 1.74 -5.11 0.37
CA LEU A 43 0.30 -5.27 0.44
C LEU A 43 -0.31 -3.90 0.75
N MET A 44 -1.10 -3.38 -0.17
CA MET A 44 -1.63 -2.03 -0.13
C MET A 44 -3.17 -2.08 -0.16
N TYR A 45 -3.80 -1.29 0.70
CA TYR A 45 -5.20 -0.92 0.52
C TYR A 45 -5.26 0.43 -0.19
N ARG A 46 -5.86 0.46 -1.38
CA ARG A 46 -5.97 1.65 -2.22
C ARG A 46 -7.42 2.07 -2.28
N GLY A 47 -7.75 3.30 -1.89
CA GLY A 47 -9.09 3.86 -2.06
C GLY A 47 -9.04 4.96 -3.12
N GLU A 48 -10.02 5.00 -4.02
CA GLU A 48 -10.27 6.23 -4.77
C GLU A 48 -10.98 7.23 -3.84
N ASP A 49 -10.46 8.45 -3.77
CA ASP A 49 -11.16 9.55 -3.11
C ASP A 49 -12.56 9.68 -3.73
N ALA A 50 -13.57 9.32 -2.95
CA ALA A 50 -14.98 9.38 -3.30
C ALA A 50 -15.46 10.84 -3.38
N HIS A 51 -14.95 11.60 -4.35
CA HIS A 51 -15.56 12.85 -4.80
C HIS A 51 -16.60 12.63 -5.90
N GLU A 52 -16.75 11.41 -6.42
CA GLU A 52 -17.96 11.01 -7.13
C GLU A 52 -19.05 10.58 -6.12
N LYS A 53 -19.96 11.52 -5.89
CA LYS A 53 -21.14 11.36 -5.02
C LYS A 53 -21.83 10.01 -5.26
N ARG A 54 -21.94 9.21 -4.18
CA ARG A 54 -22.84 8.05 -3.94
C ARG A 54 -22.29 6.63 -4.11
N VAL A 55 -20.98 6.43 -4.27
CA VAL A 55 -20.40 5.08 -4.15
C VAL A 55 -19.61 5.04 -2.84
N PRO A 56 -19.89 4.11 -1.90
CA PRO A 56 -19.01 3.87 -0.78
C PRO A 56 -17.62 3.56 -1.34
N PRO A 57 -16.53 4.16 -0.83
CA PRO A 57 -15.19 3.83 -1.31
C PRO A 57 -14.97 2.33 -1.12
N GLN A 58 -15.06 1.57 -2.21
CA GLN A 58 -14.69 0.17 -2.23
C GLN A 58 -13.19 0.16 -2.43
N GLY A 59 -12.43 0.29 -1.34
CA GLY A 59 -10.98 0.25 -1.48
C GLY A 59 -10.54 -1.11 -2.03
N GLU A 60 -9.64 -1.05 -2.98
CA GLU A 60 -9.05 -2.19 -3.67
C GLU A 60 -7.81 -2.66 -2.91
N TRP A 61 -7.78 -3.95 -2.57
CA TRP A 61 -6.57 -4.59 -2.07
C TRP A 61 -5.67 -5.01 -3.23
N SER A 62 -4.39 -4.76 -3.11
CA SER A 62 -3.41 -5.19 -4.11
C SER A 62 -2.09 -5.53 -3.45
N CYS A 63 -1.47 -6.62 -3.91
CA CYS A 63 -0.06 -6.89 -3.62
C CYS A 63 0.75 -6.39 -4.82
N ILE A 64 1.63 -5.42 -4.60
CA ILE A 64 2.31 -4.68 -5.66
C ILE A 64 3.82 -4.90 -5.51
N ALA A 65 4.54 -5.12 -6.61
CA ALA A 65 5.99 -5.13 -6.58
C ALA A 65 6.50 -3.71 -6.27
N VAL A 66 7.41 -3.58 -5.31
CA VAL A 66 7.95 -2.28 -4.92
C VAL A 66 8.66 -1.58 -6.10
N SER A 67 9.19 -2.37 -7.04
CA SER A 67 9.78 -1.87 -8.29
C SER A 67 8.79 -1.17 -9.22
N ASP A 68 7.49 -1.43 -9.08
CA ASP A 68 6.44 -0.84 -9.92
C ASP A 68 5.96 0.52 -9.38
N LEU A 69 6.45 0.92 -8.21
CA LEU A 69 6.12 2.17 -7.55
C LEU A 69 7.20 3.22 -7.78
N SER A 70 6.79 4.43 -8.16
CA SER A 70 7.65 5.61 -8.15
C SER A 70 7.08 6.72 -7.27
N ASP A 71 7.89 7.74 -6.97
CA ASP A 71 7.48 8.94 -6.23
C ASP A 71 6.82 8.63 -4.87
N VAL A 72 7.32 7.58 -4.20
CA VAL A 72 6.74 7.11 -2.94
C VAL A 72 7.13 8.04 -1.80
N GLU A 73 6.13 8.69 -1.22
CA GLU A 73 6.26 9.62 -0.10
C GLU A 73 5.17 9.38 0.95
N LEU A 74 5.47 9.73 2.21
CA LEU A 74 4.44 9.77 3.25
C LEU A 74 3.40 10.82 2.90
N ALA A 75 2.13 10.51 3.14
CA ALA A 75 1.01 11.40 2.89
C ALA A 75 0.38 11.84 4.23
N PRO A 76 1.04 12.74 5.00
CA PRO A 76 0.47 13.24 6.23
C PRO A 76 -0.83 14.00 5.94
N GLY A 77 -1.91 13.60 6.59
CA GLY A 77 -3.25 14.18 6.39
C GLY A 77 -4.17 13.34 5.49
N VAL A 78 -3.65 12.36 4.75
CA VAL A 78 -4.47 11.34 4.09
C VAL A 78 -4.84 10.26 5.13
N PRO A 79 -6.14 9.90 5.28
CA PRO A 79 -6.53 8.85 6.20
C PRO A 79 -5.84 7.53 5.89
N PHE A 80 -5.28 6.90 6.93
CA PHE A 80 -4.85 5.51 6.84
C PHE A 80 -6.07 4.62 7.04
N HIS A 81 -6.45 3.91 6.00
CA HIS A 81 -7.56 2.98 6.03
C HIS A 81 -7.07 1.60 6.45
N VAL A 82 -7.81 0.96 7.35
CA VAL A 82 -7.58 -0.42 7.77
C VAL A 82 -8.71 -1.28 7.23
N GLY A 83 -8.40 -2.48 6.74
CA GLY A 83 -9.40 -3.48 6.40
C GLY A 83 -8.81 -4.88 6.42
N HIS A 84 -9.63 -5.87 6.05
CA HIS A 84 -9.17 -7.25 5.91
C HIS A 84 -8.74 -7.51 4.46
N PRO A 85 -7.44 -7.71 4.19
CA PRO A 85 -6.99 -8.14 2.88
C PRO A 85 -7.53 -9.54 2.56
N PRO A 86 -7.96 -9.80 1.32
CA PRO A 86 -8.20 -11.16 0.85
C PRO A 86 -6.95 -12.03 1.06
N GLU A 87 -7.15 -13.26 1.52
CA GLU A 87 -6.05 -14.21 1.81
C GLU A 87 -5.09 -14.36 0.62
N LYS A 88 -5.62 -14.41 -0.60
CA LYS A 88 -4.83 -14.50 -1.84
C LYS A 88 -3.78 -13.39 -1.99
N HIS A 89 -4.09 -12.15 -1.60
CA HIS A 89 -3.17 -11.02 -1.74
C HIS A 89 -2.12 -11.00 -0.64
N ARG A 90 -2.50 -11.43 0.57
CA ARG A 90 -1.56 -11.57 1.68
C ARG A 90 -0.57 -12.71 1.42
N ALA A 91 -1.04 -13.83 0.88
CA ALA A 91 -0.22 -15.01 0.56
C ALA A 91 0.86 -14.73 -0.51
N GLU A 92 0.75 -13.63 -1.25
CA GLU A 92 1.79 -13.20 -2.19
C GLU A 92 3.07 -12.72 -1.51
N ILE A 93 3.02 -12.35 -0.22
CA ILE A 93 4.20 -12.02 0.59
C ILE A 93 4.55 -13.26 1.42
N ARG A 94 5.53 -14.04 0.96
CA ARG A 94 5.96 -15.30 1.59
C ARG A 94 6.89 -15.07 2.77
N GLU A 95 7.78 -14.09 2.66
CA GLU A 95 8.68 -13.64 3.72
C GLU A 95 8.24 -12.25 4.15
N VAL A 96 7.63 -12.12 5.33
CA VAL A 96 7.12 -10.84 5.83
C VAL A 96 8.20 -10.15 6.64
N ASP A 97 8.56 -8.93 6.23
CA ASP A 97 9.53 -8.09 6.94
C ASP A 97 8.85 -7.20 7.99
N ILE A 98 7.66 -6.68 7.65
CA ILE A 98 6.78 -5.96 8.56
C ILE A 98 5.33 -6.13 8.12
N GLU A 99 4.43 -6.20 9.09
CA GLU A 99 2.99 -6.15 8.88
C GLU A 99 2.34 -5.28 9.97
N LEU A 100 1.23 -4.64 9.62
CA LEU A 100 0.39 -3.90 10.53
C LEU A 100 -0.08 -4.81 11.68
N GLY A 101 0.36 -4.48 12.90
CA GLY A 101 -0.08 -5.11 14.14
C GLY A 101 -1.36 -4.52 14.72
#